data_AF-A0A9D2FXP8-F1
#
_entry.id   AF-A0A9D2FXP8-F1
#
_cell.length_a   1.000
_cell.length_b   1.000
_cell.length_c   1.000
_cell.angle_alpha   90.00
_cell.angle_beta   90.00
_cell.angle_gamma   90.00
#
_symmetry.space_group_name_H-M   'P 1'
#
loop_
_entity.id
_entity.type
_entity.pdbx_description
1 polymer ?
#
loop_
_entity_poly.entity_id
_entity_poly.type
_entity_poly.pdbx_seq_one_letter_code
_entity_poly.pdbx_strand_id
1 'polypeptide(L)'
;MKDVGILYDHYKDTFAQQKEFLKKRNLYTYILLGLIILFSFQLQEKVKSENIINHFLSEYIGDIKIQITYINTIINIVYLLVLMSYYQVNLNIERLYPYIHKIEDTLSEEGFKLEREGLNYLRSYPWMLWWVHRIYQWGLPLGLIFAAFVQIWEFSRFEFGWYNTLNIIIFSVAILLSMLYLSYIHFNEEYFDKQQYPEMKFKERLKHYMKDSDN
;
A
#
# COMPACT_ATOMS: atom_id res chain seq x y z
N MET A 1 -9.26 8.74 -37.56
CA MET A 1 -7.77 8.78 -37.64
C MET A 1 -7.15 9.74 -36.62
N LYS A 2 -7.62 11.00 -36.45
CA LYS A 2 -7.11 11.87 -35.36
C LYS A 2 -7.42 11.32 -33.96
N ASP A 3 -8.61 10.76 -33.77
CA ASP A 3 -9.06 10.24 -32.46
C ASP A 3 -8.28 8.99 -32.02
N VAL A 4 -7.95 8.10 -32.97
CA VAL A 4 -7.10 6.92 -32.76
C VAL A 4 -5.71 7.31 -32.27
N GLY A 5 -5.12 8.36 -32.87
CA GLY A 5 -3.81 8.86 -32.48
C GLY A 5 -3.80 9.41 -31.06
N ILE A 6 -4.83 10.17 -30.68
CA ILE A 6 -5.00 10.70 -29.32
C ILE A 6 -5.18 9.55 -28.32
N LEU A 7 -5.99 8.54 -28.66
CA LEU A 7 -6.22 7.39 -27.81
C LEU A 7 -4.95 6.55 -27.60
N TYR A 8 -4.15 6.38 -28.65
CA TYR A 8 -2.86 5.69 -28.57
C TYR A 8 -1.83 6.48 -27.75
N ASP A 9 -1.76 7.80 -27.89
CA ASP A 9 -0.90 8.64 -27.04
C ASP A 9 -1.33 8.53 -25.57
N HIS A 10 -2.63 8.54 -25.30
CA HIS A 10 -3.16 8.37 -23.95
C HIS A 10 -2.85 6.99 -23.36
N TYR A 11 -2.94 5.92 -24.16
CA TYR A 11 -2.48 4.58 -23.78
C TYR A 11 -1.00 4.59 -23.37
N LYS A 12 -0.14 5.21 -24.18
CA LYS A 12 1.30 5.29 -23.93
C LYS A 12 1.61 6.02 -22.61
N ASP A 13 0.92 7.13 -22.36
CA ASP A 13 1.11 7.92 -21.15
C ASP A 13 0.61 7.17 -19.90
N THR A 14 -0.54 6.52 -20.00
CA THR A 14 -1.13 5.72 -18.92
C THR A 14 -0.21 4.55 -18.57
N PHE A 15 0.34 3.88 -19.58
CA PHE A 15 1.31 2.81 -19.38
C PHE A 15 2.60 3.29 -18.71
N ALA A 16 3.12 4.46 -19.12
CA ALA A 16 4.29 5.04 -18.50
C ALA A 16 4.04 5.35 -17.01
N GLN A 17 2.87 5.89 -16.68
CA GLN A 17 2.45 6.15 -15.30
C GLN A 17 2.37 4.85 -14.48
N GLN A 18 1.77 3.79 -15.04
CA GLN A 18 1.66 2.49 -14.37
C GLN A 18 3.05 1.93 -14.02
N LYS A 19 4.01 2.00 -14.94
CA LYS A 19 5.39 1.55 -14.69
C LYS A 19 6.07 2.34 -13.57
N GLU A 20 5.84 3.65 -13.49
CA GLU A 20 6.35 4.49 -12.41
C GLU A 20 5.71 4.14 -11.06
N PHE A 21 4.41 3.86 -11.03
CA PHE A 21 3.76 3.38 -9.81
C PHE A 21 4.30 2.03 -9.35
N LEU A 22 4.54 1.09 -10.27
CA LEU A 22 5.13 -0.22 -9.93
C LEU A 22 6.53 -0.06 -9.30
N LYS A 23 7.36 0.86 -9.81
CA LYS A 23 8.67 1.18 -9.19
C LYS A 23 8.52 1.74 -7.79
N LYS A 24 7.62 2.73 -7.61
CA LYS A 24 7.34 3.34 -6.30
C LYS A 24 6.83 2.31 -5.30
N ARG A 25 5.92 1.42 -5.71
CA ARG A 25 5.43 0.32 -4.88
C ARG A 25 6.58 -0.52 -4.37
N ASN A 26 7.47 -0.97 -5.26
CA ASN A 26 8.61 -1.81 -4.88
C ASN A 26 9.54 -1.07 -3.90
N LEU A 27 9.84 0.21 -4.14
CA LEU A 27 10.62 1.03 -3.22
C LEU A 27 9.99 1.09 -1.82
N TYR A 28 8.70 1.41 -1.74
CA TYR A 28 7.99 1.48 -0.47
C TYR A 28 7.90 0.11 0.23
N THR A 29 7.72 -0.99 -0.51
CA THR A 29 7.82 -2.34 0.05
C THR A 29 9.15 -2.55 0.74
N TYR A 30 10.28 -2.24 0.08
CA TYR A 30 11.60 -2.46 0.66
C TYR A 30 11.83 -1.61 1.91
N ILE A 31 11.38 -0.35 1.90
CA ILE A 31 11.45 0.53 3.08
C ILE A 31 10.61 -0.05 4.22
N LEU A 32 9.38 -0.51 3.96
CA LEU A 32 8.50 -1.11 4.97
C LEU A 32 9.08 -2.40 5.54
N LEU A 33 9.66 -3.28 4.72
CA LEU A 33 10.35 -4.48 5.19
C LEU A 33 11.55 -4.12 6.06
N GLY A 34 12.34 -3.11 5.66
CA GLY A 34 13.44 -2.59 6.48
C GLY A 34 12.96 -2.07 7.84
N LEU A 35 11.83 -1.36 7.88
CA LEU A 35 11.23 -0.88 9.12
C LEU A 35 10.70 -2.02 10.01
N ILE A 36 10.10 -3.07 9.43
CA ILE A 36 9.68 -4.26 10.19
C ILE A 36 10.89 -4.95 10.84
N ILE A 37 12.01 -5.06 10.12
CA ILE A 37 13.25 -5.62 10.66
C ILE A 37 13.79 -4.72 11.78
N LEU A 38 13.80 -3.40 11.59
CA LEU A 38 14.21 -2.43 12.59
C LEU A 38 13.37 -2.54 13.88
N PHE A 39 12.05 -2.62 13.74
CA PHE A 39 11.14 -2.84 14.86
C PHE A 39 11.40 -4.16 15.58
N SER A 40 11.66 -5.23 14.83
CA SER A 40 12.01 -6.53 15.42
C SER A 40 13.30 -6.47 16.23
N PHE A 41 14.30 -5.74 15.73
CA PHE A 41 15.57 -5.51 16.42
C PHE A 41 15.40 -4.66 17.68
N GLN A 42 14.63 -3.58 17.60
CA GLN A 42 14.30 -2.72 18.75
C GLN A 42 13.57 -3.49 19.86
N LEU A 43 12.72 -4.46 19.51
CA LEU A 43 12.01 -5.29 20.49
C LEU A 43 12.94 -6.26 21.24
N GLN A 44 13.88 -6.90 20.54
CA GLN A 44 14.75 -7.91 21.14
C GLN A 44 15.95 -7.31 21.88
N GLU A 45 16.54 -6.25 21.35
CA GLU A 45 17.86 -5.75 21.76
C GLU A 45 17.80 -4.26 22.11
N LYS A 46 16.82 -3.87 22.94
CA LYS A 46 16.54 -2.45 23.30
C LYS A 46 17.79 -1.65 23.62
N VAL A 47 18.57 -2.09 24.60
CA VAL A 47 19.78 -1.36 25.06
C VAL A 47 20.83 -1.23 23.94
N LYS A 48 21.05 -2.29 23.16
CA LYS A 48 21.99 -2.22 22.03
C LYS A 48 21.47 -1.33 20.90
N SER A 49 20.18 -1.38 20.62
CA SER A 49 19.54 -0.52 19.62
C SER A 49 19.66 0.96 20.00
N GLU A 50 19.40 1.30 21.26
CA GLU A 50 19.56 2.67 21.74
C GLU A 50 21.02 3.14 21.63
N ASN A 51 21.98 2.28 21.99
CA ASN A 51 23.41 2.59 21.88
C ASN A 51 23.86 2.78 20.43
N ILE A 52 23.40 1.95 19.49
CA ILE A 52 23.74 2.08 18.06
C ILE A 52 23.18 3.39 17.50
N ILE A 53 21.93 3.71 17.82
CA ILE A 53 21.30 4.96 17.34
C ILE A 53 22.01 6.17 17.93
N ASN A 54 22.32 6.15 19.24
CA ASN A 54 23.06 7.23 19.88
C ASN A 54 24.47 7.39 19.31
N HIS A 55 25.17 6.29 19.05
CA HIS A 55 26.49 6.30 18.41
C HIS A 55 26.41 6.93 17.02
N PHE A 56 25.47 6.48 16.18
CA PHE A 56 25.28 7.05 14.86
C PHE A 56 24.96 8.54 14.92
N LEU A 57 24.02 8.96 15.78
CA LEU A 57 23.69 10.39 15.93
C LEU A 57 24.89 11.22 16.40
N SER A 58 25.71 10.68 17.31
CA SER A 58 26.90 11.37 17.81
C SER A 58 27.95 11.60 16.72
N GLU A 59 28.04 10.72 15.72
CA GLU A 59 28.95 10.88 14.58
C GLU A 59 28.53 12.02 13.64
N TYR A 60 27.22 12.28 13.49
CA TYR A 60 26.71 13.27 12.53
C TYR A 60 26.34 14.62 13.16
N ILE A 61 25.94 14.64 14.44
CA ILE A 61 25.35 15.81 15.10
C ILE A 61 26.21 16.28 16.30
N GLY A 62 27.22 15.51 16.70
CA GLY A 62 28.07 15.77 17.88
C GLY A 62 27.44 15.27 19.18
N ASP A 63 28.01 15.67 20.33
CA ASP A 63 27.65 15.13 21.67
C ASP A 63 26.34 15.73 22.24
N ILE A 64 25.27 15.77 21.43
CA ILE A 64 23.94 16.17 21.87
C ILE A 64 23.23 14.97 22.46
N LYS A 65 22.86 15.07 23.75
CA LYS A 65 22.05 14.05 24.45
C LYS A 65 20.58 14.14 24.03
N ILE A 66 20.26 13.67 22.83
CA ILE A 66 18.88 13.50 22.38
C ILE A 66 18.28 12.30 23.12
N GLN A 67 17.10 12.47 23.71
CA GLN A 67 16.38 11.32 24.28
C GLN A 67 15.93 10.41 23.14
N ILE A 68 16.38 9.16 23.18
CA ILE A 68 16.14 8.16 22.14
C ILE A 68 14.64 7.91 21.87
N THR A 69 13.80 8.17 22.87
CA THR A 69 12.34 8.13 22.77
C THR A 69 11.83 9.00 21.62
N TYR A 70 12.30 10.24 21.47
CA TYR A 70 11.86 11.12 20.37
C TYR A 70 12.24 10.60 18.99
N ILE A 71 13.43 10.00 18.86
CA ILE A 71 13.88 9.39 17.60
C ILE A 71 13.00 8.21 17.24
N ASN A 72 12.64 7.37 18.20
CA ASN A 72 11.70 6.27 17.97
C ASN A 72 10.33 6.77 17.51
N THR A 73 9.81 7.86 18.08
CA THR A 73 8.58 8.47 17.56
C THR A 73 8.72 8.93 16.11
N ILE A 74 9.83 9.57 15.75
CA ILE A 74 10.07 10.01 14.37
C ILE A 74 10.09 8.82 13.42
N ILE A 75 10.77 7.73 13.78
CA ILE A 75 10.79 6.48 13.00
C ILE A 75 9.37 5.93 12.84
N ASN A 76 8.55 5.95 13.89
CA ASN A 76 7.15 5.49 13.85
C ASN A 76 6.27 6.38 12.95
N ILE A 77 6.51 7.69 12.93
CA ILE A 77 5.85 8.62 12.00
C ILE A 77 6.28 8.32 10.55
N VAL A 78 7.58 8.14 10.30
CA VAL A 78 8.09 7.77 8.97
C VAL A 78 7.46 6.46 8.50
N TYR A 79 7.35 5.47 9.38
CA TYR A 79 6.63 4.23 9.10
C TYR A 79 5.19 4.48 8.63
N LEU A 80 4.42 5.30 9.35
CA LEU A 80 3.04 5.61 8.98
C LEU A 80 2.96 6.34 7.63
N LEU A 81 3.85 7.30 7.37
CA LEU A 81 3.89 8.04 6.10
C LEU A 81 4.22 7.14 4.90
N VAL A 82 5.20 6.25 5.05
CA VAL A 82 5.58 5.28 4.01
C VAL A 82 4.46 4.27 3.79
N LEU A 83 3.80 3.81 4.86
CA LEU A 83 2.64 2.92 4.80
C LEU A 83 1.50 3.53 3.99
N MET A 84 1.14 4.78 4.30
CA MET A 84 0.12 5.52 3.53
C MET A 84 0.51 5.64 2.05
N SER A 85 1.76 5.99 1.78
CA SER A 85 2.28 6.13 0.42
C SER A 85 2.24 4.81 -0.35
N TYR A 86 2.58 3.70 0.32
CA TYR A 86 2.46 2.34 -0.23
C TYR A 86 1.02 2.03 -0.63
N TYR A 87 0.06 2.24 0.27
CA TYR A 87 -1.35 1.96 -0.05
C TYR A 87 -1.88 2.84 -1.17
N GLN A 88 -1.60 4.14 -1.16
CA GLN A 88 -2.00 5.05 -2.24
C GLN A 88 -1.48 4.60 -3.61
N VAL A 89 -0.21 4.19 -3.68
CA VAL A 89 0.37 3.70 -4.94
C VAL A 89 -0.29 2.40 -5.39
N ASN A 90 -0.54 1.45 -4.48
CA ASN A 90 -1.22 0.20 -4.85
C ASN A 90 -2.64 0.47 -5.35
N LEU A 91 -3.41 1.31 -4.67
CA LEU A 91 -4.76 1.68 -5.10
C LEU A 91 -4.75 2.34 -6.49
N ASN A 92 -3.77 3.19 -6.78
CA ASN A 92 -3.63 3.79 -8.11
C ASN A 92 -3.29 2.75 -9.19
N ILE A 93 -2.46 1.75 -8.87
CA ILE A 93 -2.15 0.64 -9.78
C ILE A 93 -3.42 -0.15 -10.11
N GLU A 94 -4.18 -0.54 -9.08
CA GLU A 94 -5.41 -1.33 -9.26
C GLU A 94 -6.45 -0.58 -10.10
N ARG A 95 -6.59 0.74 -9.91
CA ARG A 95 -7.49 1.57 -10.73
C ARG A 95 -7.05 1.72 -12.19
N LEU A 96 -5.75 1.69 -12.46
CA LEU A 96 -5.21 1.87 -13.80
C LEU A 96 -5.42 0.63 -14.69
N TYR A 97 -5.42 -0.58 -14.11
CA TYR A 97 -5.59 -1.81 -14.89
C TYR A 97 -6.90 -1.84 -15.70
N PRO A 98 -8.10 -1.67 -15.12
CA PRO A 98 -9.35 -1.64 -15.89
C PRO A 98 -9.38 -0.55 -16.96
N TYR A 99 -8.76 0.60 -16.67
CA TYR A 99 -8.70 1.70 -17.61
C TYR A 99 -7.83 1.39 -18.83
N ILE A 100 -6.67 0.78 -18.62
CA ILE A 100 -5.78 0.33 -19.71
C ILE A 100 -6.49 -0.73 -20.55
N HIS A 101 -7.16 -1.70 -19.92
CA HIS A 101 -7.95 -2.72 -20.63
C HIS A 101 -9.00 -2.08 -21.54
N LYS A 102 -9.76 -1.10 -21.03
CA LYS A 102 -10.77 -0.39 -21.83
C LYS A 102 -10.17 0.32 -23.05
N ILE A 103 -8.97 0.90 -22.92
CA ILE A 103 -8.27 1.53 -24.06
C ILE A 103 -7.78 0.47 -25.05
N GLU A 104 -7.21 -0.64 -24.58
CA GLU A 104 -6.77 -1.76 -25.44
C GLU A 104 -7.94 -2.36 -26.25
N ASP A 105 -9.10 -2.54 -25.62
CA ASP A 105 -10.32 -3.04 -26.28
C ASP A 105 -10.78 -2.08 -27.37
N THR A 106 -10.86 -0.79 -27.05
CA THR A 106 -11.29 0.26 -28.01
C THR A 106 -10.34 0.34 -29.21
N LEU A 107 -9.03 0.29 -28.99
CA LEU A 107 -8.04 0.31 -30.08
C LEU A 107 -8.07 -0.98 -30.92
N SER A 108 -8.38 -2.12 -30.29
CA SER A 108 -8.50 -3.41 -30.98
C SER A 108 -9.72 -3.46 -31.91
N GLU A 109 -10.85 -2.86 -31.53
CA GLU A 109 -12.04 -2.69 -32.39
C GLU A 109 -11.74 -1.85 -33.63
N GLU A 110 -10.85 -0.86 -33.51
CA GLU A 110 -10.39 -0.03 -34.64
C GLU A 110 -9.32 -0.71 -35.52
N GLY A 111 -9.03 -1.99 -35.28
CA GLY A 111 -8.10 -2.80 -36.07
C GLY A 111 -6.65 -2.80 -35.58
N PHE A 112 -6.34 -2.13 -34.46
CA PHE A 112 -5.03 -2.16 -33.82
C PHE A 112 -5.02 -3.19 -32.70
N LYS A 113 -4.67 -4.45 -33.03
CA LYS A 113 -4.56 -5.52 -32.04
C LYS A 113 -3.40 -5.26 -31.07
N LEU A 114 -3.70 -4.71 -29.90
CA LEU A 114 -2.75 -4.45 -28.82
C LEU A 114 -2.91 -5.52 -27.73
N GLU A 115 -1.93 -6.41 -27.60
CA GLU A 115 -1.92 -7.49 -26.59
C GLU A 115 -0.71 -7.38 -25.66
N ARG A 116 -0.33 -6.16 -25.27
CA ARG A 116 0.97 -5.92 -24.60
C ARG A 116 0.93 -6.24 -23.11
N GLU A 117 -0.11 -5.85 -22.39
CA GLU A 117 -0.32 -6.29 -21.01
C GLU A 117 -1.67 -6.97 -20.80
N GLY A 118 -2.80 -6.44 -21.24
CA GLY A 118 -4.08 -6.96 -20.75
C GLY A 118 -4.38 -8.42 -21.12
N LEU A 119 -4.35 -8.74 -22.41
CA LEU A 119 -4.75 -10.06 -22.92
C LEU A 119 -3.67 -11.15 -22.74
N ASN A 120 -2.38 -10.79 -22.81
CA ASN A 120 -1.26 -11.71 -22.62
C ASN A 120 -0.98 -12.00 -21.15
N TYR A 121 -1.11 -11.00 -20.27
CA TYR A 121 -0.95 -11.18 -18.83
C TYR A 121 -2.06 -12.08 -18.26
N LEU A 122 -3.31 -11.93 -18.71
CA LEU A 122 -4.41 -12.82 -18.30
C LEU A 122 -4.30 -14.25 -18.88
N ARG A 123 -3.87 -14.41 -20.14
CA ARG A 123 -3.86 -15.73 -20.79
C ARG A 123 -2.84 -16.71 -20.21
N SER A 124 -1.70 -16.20 -19.74
CA SER A 124 -0.56 -17.04 -19.36
C SER A 124 0.09 -16.55 -18.08
N TYR A 125 -0.70 -16.13 -17.08
CA TYR A 125 -0.13 -15.54 -15.88
C TYR A 125 0.77 -16.55 -15.16
N PRO A 126 2.08 -16.30 -15.07
CA PRO A 126 2.98 -17.26 -14.43
C PRO A 126 2.60 -17.43 -12.97
N TRP A 127 2.43 -18.66 -12.52
CA TRP A 127 2.28 -19.07 -11.13
C TRP A 127 3.12 -18.26 -10.12
N MET A 128 4.38 -17.96 -10.43
CA MET A 128 5.25 -17.12 -9.61
C MET A 128 4.69 -15.71 -9.42
N LEU A 129 4.23 -15.06 -10.50
CA LEU A 129 3.66 -13.72 -10.44
C LEU A 129 2.33 -13.72 -9.67
N TRP A 130 1.54 -14.79 -9.77
CA TRP A 130 0.34 -15.00 -8.96
C TRP A 130 0.63 -15.04 -7.46
N TRP A 131 1.64 -15.82 -7.05
CA TRP A 131 2.07 -15.86 -5.66
C TRP A 131 2.57 -14.50 -5.18
N VAL A 132 3.39 -13.81 -5.98
CA VAL A 132 3.92 -12.49 -5.66
C VAL A 132 2.80 -11.46 -5.50
N HIS A 133 1.80 -11.46 -6.37
CA HIS A 133 0.65 -10.58 -6.27
C HIS A 133 -0.14 -10.82 -4.97
N ARG A 134 -0.34 -12.09 -4.59
CA ARG A 134 -1.01 -12.45 -3.33
C ARG A 134 -0.23 -12.00 -2.10
N ILE A 135 1.10 -12.07 -2.14
CA ILE A 135 1.97 -11.54 -1.08
C ILE A 135 1.78 -10.03 -0.93
N TYR A 136 1.69 -9.27 -2.02
CA TYR A 136 1.47 -7.82 -1.94
C TYR A 136 0.08 -7.43 -1.43
N GLN A 137 -0.95 -8.19 -1.81
CA GLN A 137 -2.34 -7.91 -1.41
C GLN A 137 -2.66 -8.38 0.01
N TRP A 138 -2.15 -9.53 0.45
CA TRP A 138 -2.45 -10.09 1.77
C TRP A 138 -1.24 -10.12 2.69
N GLY A 139 -0.14 -10.70 2.21
CA GLY A 139 1.04 -10.96 3.04
C GLY A 139 1.58 -9.69 3.70
N LEU A 140 1.83 -8.66 2.89
CA LEU A 140 2.40 -7.41 3.41
C LEU A 140 1.41 -6.66 4.33
N PRO A 141 0.14 -6.39 3.97
CA PRO A 141 -0.79 -5.71 4.87
C PRO A 141 -1.03 -6.48 6.18
N LEU A 142 -1.19 -7.80 6.14
CA LEU A 142 -1.35 -8.60 7.35
C LEU A 142 -0.08 -8.58 8.22
N GLY A 143 1.10 -8.67 7.60
CA GLY A 143 2.38 -8.53 8.30
C GLY A 143 2.54 -7.16 8.96
N LEU A 144 2.09 -6.10 8.31
CA LEU A 144 2.10 -4.73 8.84
C LEU A 144 1.12 -4.56 10.00
N ILE A 145 -0.08 -5.12 9.90
CA ILE A 145 -1.06 -5.17 10.99
C ILE A 145 -0.46 -5.90 12.20
N PHE A 146 0.14 -7.07 11.96
CA PHE A 146 0.78 -7.85 13.02
C PHE A 146 1.92 -7.06 13.70
N ALA A 147 2.81 -6.45 12.91
CA ALA A 147 3.89 -5.62 13.44
C ALA A 147 3.35 -4.45 14.28
N ALA A 148 2.32 -3.76 13.80
CA ALA A 148 1.67 -2.66 14.51
C ALA A 148 1.02 -3.12 15.82
N PHE A 149 0.36 -4.28 15.83
CA PHE A 149 -0.21 -4.86 17.06
C PHE A 149 0.88 -5.18 18.10
N VAL A 150 1.99 -5.79 17.68
CA VAL A 150 3.11 -6.09 18.59
C VAL A 150 3.69 -4.79 19.17
N GLN A 151 3.82 -3.73 18.38
CA GLN A 151 4.27 -2.43 18.86
C GLN A 151 3.30 -1.81 19.86
N ILE A 152 1.99 -1.79 19.58
CA ILE A 152 0.97 -1.29 20.52
C ILE A 152 1.05 -2.06 21.84
N TRP A 153 1.15 -3.38 21.77
CA TRP A 153 1.27 -4.23 22.95
C TRP A 153 2.49 -3.84 23.79
N GLU A 154 3.63 -3.58 23.14
CA GLU A 154 4.85 -3.18 23.83
C GLU A 154 4.72 -1.79 24.48
N PHE A 155 4.20 -0.78 23.77
CA PHE A 155 4.00 0.56 24.33
C PHE A 155 2.96 0.56 25.47
N SER A 156 2.01 -0.36 25.46
CA SER A 156 0.97 -0.49 26.49
C SER A 156 1.46 -1.12 27.79
N ARG A 157 2.65 -1.77 27.79
CA ARG A 157 3.26 -2.33 29.01
C ARG A 157 3.90 -1.28 29.91
N PHE A 158 4.22 -0.12 29.35
CA PHE A 158 4.84 0.99 30.09
C PHE A 158 3.78 1.93 30.67
N GLU A 159 4.18 2.75 31.64
CA GLU A 159 3.28 3.70 32.27
C GLU A 159 2.65 4.68 31.25
N PHE A 160 1.44 5.15 31.58
CA PHE A 160 0.70 6.06 30.73
C PHE A 160 1.43 7.41 30.66
N GLY A 161 1.93 7.74 29.47
CA GLY A 161 2.64 8.98 29.21
C GLY A 161 2.41 9.44 27.78
N TRP A 162 2.48 10.75 27.54
CA TRP A 162 2.26 11.36 26.23
C TRP A 162 2.99 10.65 25.09
N TYR A 163 4.26 10.29 25.32
CA TYR A 163 5.09 9.55 24.37
C TYR A 163 4.46 8.20 23.95
N ASN A 164 4.04 7.37 24.91
CA ASN A 164 3.43 6.08 24.64
C ASN A 164 2.06 6.24 23.97
N THR A 165 1.24 7.18 24.45
CA THR A 165 -0.09 7.45 23.87
C THR A 165 0.00 7.85 22.40
N LEU A 166 0.94 8.74 22.05
CA LEU A 166 1.13 9.17 20.67
C LEU A 166 1.55 8.01 19.77
N ASN A 167 2.48 7.16 20.20
CA ASN A 167 2.91 6.00 19.42
C ASN A 167 1.79 4.96 19.26
N ILE A 168 0.98 4.73 20.30
CA ILE A 168 -0.21 3.86 20.21
C ILE A 168 -1.19 4.41 19.16
N ILE A 169 -1.42 5.72 19.11
CA ILE A 169 -2.28 6.34 18.09
C ILE A 169 -1.71 6.11 16.69
N ILE A 170 -0.40 6.33 16.49
CA ILE A 170 0.27 6.10 15.19
C ILE A 170 0.02 4.67 14.69
N PHE A 171 0.30 3.67 15.52
CA PHE A 171 0.11 2.26 15.13
C PHE A 171 -1.37 1.88 15.00
N SER A 172 -2.26 2.48 15.77
CA SER A 172 -3.71 2.28 15.62
C SER A 172 -4.21 2.80 14.28
N VAL A 173 -3.73 3.98 13.85
CA VAL A 173 -4.03 4.52 12.52
C VAL A 173 -3.42 3.64 11.43
N ALA A 174 -2.21 3.12 11.61
CA ALA A 174 -1.60 2.17 10.67
C ALA A 174 -2.46 0.91 10.49
N ILE A 175 -2.97 0.33 11.58
CA ILE A 175 -3.90 -0.80 11.53
C ILE A 175 -5.17 -0.43 10.78
N LEU A 176 -5.80 0.69 11.12
CA LEU A 176 -7.02 1.16 10.46
C LEU A 176 -6.82 1.32 8.94
N LEU A 177 -5.73 1.96 8.51
CA LEU A 177 -5.40 2.13 7.10
C LEU A 177 -5.17 0.80 6.39
N SER A 178 -4.52 -0.15 7.07
CA SER A 178 -4.28 -1.49 6.53
C SER A 178 -5.59 -2.27 6.36
N MET A 179 -6.52 -2.13 7.29
CA MET A 179 -7.87 -2.71 7.20
C MET A 179 -8.67 -2.06 6.06
N LEU A 180 -8.63 -0.73 5.92
CA LEU A 180 -9.28 -0.02 4.81
C LEU A 180 -8.70 -0.44 3.45
N TYR A 181 -7.38 -0.60 3.35
CA TYR A 181 -6.74 -1.10 2.13
C TYR A 181 -7.20 -2.52 1.79
N LEU A 182 -7.16 -3.44 2.75
CA LEU A 182 -7.65 -4.80 2.56
C LEU A 182 -9.13 -4.83 2.19
N SER A 183 -9.92 -3.94 2.79
CA SER A 183 -11.33 -3.77 2.48
C SER A 183 -11.50 -3.39 1.01
N TYR A 184 -10.85 -2.32 0.54
CA TYR A 184 -10.95 -1.89 -0.84
C TYR A 184 -10.61 -3.00 -1.84
N ILE A 185 -9.49 -3.71 -1.63
CA ILE A 185 -9.00 -4.74 -2.56
C ILE A 185 -9.94 -5.94 -2.67
N HIS A 186 -10.65 -6.29 -1.59
CA HIS A 186 -11.45 -7.53 -1.55
C HIS A 186 -12.96 -7.29 -1.60
N PHE A 187 -13.38 -6.12 -1.18
CA PHE A 187 -14.79 -5.74 -1.10
C PHE A 187 -15.18 -4.77 -2.23
N ASN A 188 -14.28 -4.44 -3.17
CA ASN A 188 -14.59 -3.67 -4.39
C ASN A 188 -15.50 -2.46 -4.10
N GLU A 189 -15.09 -1.58 -3.19
CA GLU A 189 -15.93 -0.47 -2.69
C GLU A 189 -16.44 0.49 -3.80
N GLU A 190 -15.92 0.37 -5.02
CA GLU A 190 -16.37 1.04 -6.25
C GLU A 190 -17.87 0.84 -6.53
N TYR A 191 -18.46 -0.29 -6.13
CA TYR A 191 -19.92 -0.50 -6.24
C TYR A 191 -20.74 0.46 -5.38
N PHE A 192 -20.15 1.11 -4.39
CA PHE A 192 -20.80 2.14 -3.58
C PHE A 192 -20.62 3.55 -4.16
N ASP A 193 -19.88 3.72 -5.25
CA ASP A 193 -19.73 5.01 -5.92
C ASP A 193 -21.08 5.50 -6.48
N LYS A 194 -21.52 6.66 -6.00
CA LYS A 194 -22.76 7.31 -6.44
C LYS A 194 -22.67 7.89 -7.84
N GLN A 195 -21.46 8.17 -8.34
CA GLN A 195 -21.28 8.71 -9.70
C GLN A 195 -21.32 7.63 -10.77
N GLN A 196 -20.80 6.43 -10.48
CA GLN A 196 -20.88 5.29 -11.41
C GLN A 196 -22.28 4.64 -11.45
N TYR A 197 -23.02 4.66 -10.33
CA TYR A 197 -24.37 4.06 -10.24
C TYR A 197 -25.43 5.04 -9.70
N PRO A 198 -25.67 6.19 -10.36
CA PRO A 198 -26.52 7.26 -9.83
C PRO A 198 -27.96 6.83 -9.55
N GLU A 199 -28.46 5.86 -10.31
CA GLU A 199 -29.85 5.37 -10.26
C GLU A 199 -30.06 4.23 -9.23
N MET A 200 -29.00 3.55 -8.77
CA MET A 200 -29.14 2.38 -7.88
C MET A 200 -29.28 2.79 -6.41
N LYS A 201 -30.30 2.26 -5.74
CA LYS A 201 -30.48 2.46 -4.29
C LYS A 201 -29.41 1.69 -3.51
N PHE A 202 -29.04 2.18 -2.32
CA PHE A 202 -28.01 1.57 -1.47
C PHE A 202 -28.21 0.06 -1.23
N LYS A 203 -29.46 -0.40 -1.07
CA LYS A 203 -29.79 -1.82 -0.88
C LYS A 203 -29.52 -2.68 -2.14
N GLU A 204 -29.67 -2.12 -3.33
CA GLU A 204 -29.38 -2.80 -4.59
C GLU A 204 -27.88 -2.89 -4.84
N ARG A 205 -27.14 -1.84 -4.47
CA ARG A 205 -25.67 -1.84 -4.47
C ARG A 205 -25.11 -2.90 -3.52
N LEU A 206 -25.66 -3.00 -2.30
CA LEU A 206 -25.32 -4.04 -1.33
C LEU A 206 -25.62 -5.46 -1.85
N LYS A 207 -26.69 -5.62 -2.64
CA LYS A 207 -27.08 -6.91 -3.23
C LYS A 207 -26.17 -7.31 -4.40
N HIS A 208 -25.76 -6.35 -5.24
CA HIS A 208 -24.75 -6.60 -6.29
C HIS A 208 -23.39 -6.93 -5.68
N TYR A 209 -22.99 -6.18 -4.65
CA TYR A 209 -21.81 -6.43 -3.83
C TYR A 209 -21.75 -7.87 -3.28
N MET A 210 -22.85 -8.38 -2.69
CA MET A 210 -22.89 -9.75 -2.17
C MET A 210 -23.01 -10.84 -3.26
N LYS A 211 -23.32 -10.48 -4.50
CA LYS A 211 -23.51 -11.45 -5.59
C LYS A 211 -22.22 -11.68 -6.38
N ASP A 212 -21.37 -10.66 -6.52
CA ASP A 212 -20.08 -10.76 -7.20
C ASP A 212 -18.94 -11.19 -6.24
N SER A 213 -19.14 -11.16 -4.90
CA SER A 213 -18.16 -11.67 -3.93
C SER A 213 -18.06 -13.20 -3.86
N ASP A 214 -19.00 -13.91 -4.50
CA ASP A 214 -19.11 -15.37 -4.49
C ASP A 214 -18.54 -16.05 -5.76
N ASN A 215 -18.02 -15.27 -6.72
CA ASN A 215 -17.34 -15.74 -7.95
C ASN A 215 -15.84 -15.43 -7.93
#